data_AF-A0A7Y2I2W9-F1
#
_entry.id   AF-A0A7Y2I2W9-F1
#
_cell.length_a   1.000
_cell.length_b   1.000
_cell.length_c   1.000
_cell.angle_alpha   90.00
_cell.angle_beta   90.00
_cell.angle_gamma   90.00
#
_symmetry.space_group_name_H-M   'P 1'
#
loop_
_entity.id
_entity.type
_entity.pdbx_description
1 polymer ?
#
loop_
_entity_poly.entity_id
_entity_poly.type
_entity_poly.pdbx_seq_one_letter_code
_entity_poly.pdbx_strand_id
1 'polypeptide(L)'
;RAKHVGRDIAASIKNLVGGELRGYTELLTEARRQSIQRMMAEAQSRGANAVVNVRFTTSAITQGAAELYAYGTAVRLEPLRPDIPPAEQVGLVTPPRTAGETSP
;
A
#
# COMPACT_ATOMS: atom_id res chain seq x y z
N ARG A 1 14.10 17.08 13.65
CA ARG A 1 13.38 17.60 12.46
C ARG A 1 11.90 17.17 12.38
N ALA A 2 11.43 16.17 13.13
CA ALA A 2 10.01 15.73 13.13
C ALA A 2 9.03 16.58 13.99
N LYS A 3 9.53 17.53 14.80
CA LYS A 3 8.74 18.24 15.81
C LYS A 3 7.70 19.22 15.23
N HIS A 4 7.95 19.71 14.00
CA HIS A 4 7.05 20.66 13.33
C HIS A 4 5.99 19.92 12.50
N VAL A 5 6.38 18.93 11.69
CA VAL A 5 5.44 18.18 10.82
C VAL A 5 4.26 17.56 11.58
N GLY A 6 4.49 16.92 12.72
CA GLY A 6 3.40 16.33 13.51
C GLY A 6 2.48 17.39 14.16
N ARG A 7 3.04 18.52 14.56
CA ARG A 7 2.29 19.64 15.15
C ARG A 7 1.51 20.40 14.07
N ASP A 8 2.08 20.55 12.88
CA ASP A 8 1.46 21.21 11.74
C ASP A 8 0.27 20.39 11.24
N ILE A 9 0.41 19.07 11.13
CA ILE A 9 -0.70 18.15 10.80
C ILE A 9 -1.81 18.23 11.87
N ALA A 10 -1.44 18.21 13.15
CA ALA A 10 -2.42 18.33 14.25
C ALA A 10 -3.12 19.71 14.27
N ALA A 11 -2.41 20.78 13.93
CA ALA A 11 -2.96 22.13 13.82
C ALA A 11 -3.89 22.29 12.61
N SER A 12 -3.56 21.66 11.47
CA SER A 12 -4.42 21.61 10.28
C SER A 12 -5.73 20.88 10.56
N ILE A 13 -5.71 19.81 11.36
CA ILE A 13 -6.91 19.07 11.79
C ILE A 13 -7.79 19.94 12.70
N LYS A 14 -7.19 20.76 13.58
CA LYS A 14 -7.93 21.59 14.55
C LYS A 14 -8.61 22.82 13.95
N ASN A 15 -8.19 23.26 12.76
CA ASN A 15 -8.77 24.42 12.04
C ASN A 15 -9.99 24.06 11.18
N LEU A 16 -10.43 22.80 11.18
CA LEU A 16 -11.50 22.30 10.32
C LEU A 16 -12.90 22.58 10.89
N VAL A 17 -13.35 23.82 10.82
CA VAL A 17 -14.80 24.14 10.84
C VAL A 17 -15.18 24.52 9.40
N GLY A 18 -15.80 23.59 8.66
CA GLY A 18 -16.45 23.87 7.36
C GLY A 18 -15.84 23.23 6.09
N GLY A 19 -14.74 22.47 6.19
CA GLY A 19 -14.07 21.84 5.04
C GLY A 19 -13.44 20.46 5.30
N GLU A 20 -13.86 19.81 6.41
CA GLU A 20 -13.25 18.63 7.06
C GLU A 20 -12.80 17.51 6.14
N LEU A 21 -13.60 17.15 5.13
CA LEU A 21 -13.38 15.95 4.34
C LEU A 21 -12.20 16.07 3.37
N ARG A 22 -11.96 17.26 2.82
CA ARG A 22 -10.91 17.42 1.80
C ARG A 22 -9.52 17.33 2.42
N GLY A 23 -9.31 18.04 3.54
CA GLY A 23 -8.05 17.95 4.30
C GLY A 23 -7.79 16.55 4.85
N TYR A 24 -8.83 15.86 5.34
CA TYR A 24 -8.70 14.47 5.80
C TYR A 24 -8.34 13.51 4.66
N THR A 25 -8.95 13.67 3.49
CA THR A 25 -8.66 12.87 2.29
C THR A 25 -7.23 13.07 1.81
N GLU A 26 -6.74 14.33 1.79
CA GLU A 26 -5.37 14.66 1.43
C GLU A 26 -4.36 14.04 2.40
N LEU A 27 -4.63 14.11 3.72
CA LEU A 27 -3.80 13.48 4.74
C LEU A 27 -3.73 11.95 4.60
N LEU A 28 -4.87 11.29 4.37
CA LEU A 28 -4.89 9.84 4.16
C LEU A 28 -4.17 9.43 2.87
N THR A 29 -4.28 10.25 1.81
CA THR A 29 -3.59 10.03 0.55
C THR A 29 -2.09 10.11 0.73
N GLU A 30 -1.62 11.13 1.46
CA GLU A 30 -0.22 11.33 1.76
C GLU A 30 0.33 10.23 2.67
N ALA A 31 -0.40 9.83 3.71
CA ALA A 31 -0.02 8.73 4.59
C ALA A 31 0.12 7.41 3.81
N ARG A 32 -0.83 7.10 2.92
CA ARG A 32 -0.77 5.92 2.04
C ARG A 32 0.47 5.96 1.15
N ARG A 33 0.74 7.11 0.51
CA ARG A 33 1.90 7.30 -0.36
C ARG A 33 3.21 7.05 0.39
N GLN A 34 3.34 7.59 1.60
CA GLN A 34 4.54 7.39 2.43
C GLN A 34 4.71 5.92 2.83
N SER A 35 3.65 5.23 3.23
CA SER A 35 3.75 3.81 3.60
C SER A 35 4.15 2.92 2.41
N ILE A 36 3.61 3.20 1.21
CA ILE A 36 4.03 2.51 -0.01
C ILE A 36 5.52 2.76 -0.31
N GLN A 37 5.96 4.02 -0.25
CA GLN A 37 7.35 4.36 -0.54
C GLN A 37 8.33 3.66 0.42
N ARG A 38 8.00 3.57 1.70
CA ARG A 38 8.82 2.85 2.70
C ARG A 38 8.87 1.35 2.40
N MET A 39 7.73 0.74 2.11
CA MET A 39 7.65 -0.68 1.73
C MET A 39 8.47 -0.99 0.47
N MET A 40 8.37 -0.13 -0.56
CA MET A 40 9.15 -0.28 -1.78
C MET A 40 10.66 -0.11 -1.55
N ALA A 41 11.05 0.88 -0.74
CA ALA A 41 12.47 1.10 -0.41
C ALA A 41 13.06 -0.11 0.33
N GLU A 42 12.31 -0.72 1.24
CA GLU A 42 12.73 -1.95 1.92
C GLU A 42 12.80 -3.15 0.98
N ALA A 43 11.83 -3.31 0.06
CA ALA A 43 11.88 -4.36 -0.94
C ALA A 43 13.11 -4.20 -1.86
N GLN A 44 13.38 -2.96 -2.29
CA GLN A 44 14.54 -2.64 -3.14
C GLN A 44 15.87 -2.88 -2.43
N SER A 45 15.99 -2.53 -1.14
CA SER A 45 17.21 -2.79 -0.36
C SER A 45 17.51 -4.29 -0.19
N ARG A 46 16.48 -5.13 -0.32
CA ARG A 46 16.56 -6.60 -0.33
C ARG A 46 16.76 -7.19 -1.73
N GLY A 47 16.94 -6.37 -2.77
CA GLY A 47 17.17 -6.81 -4.14
C GLY A 47 15.92 -7.28 -4.89
N ALA A 48 14.74 -6.99 -4.37
CA ALA A 48 13.48 -7.28 -5.06
C ALA A 48 13.21 -6.25 -6.17
N ASN A 49 12.53 -6.68 -7.22
CA ASN A 49 12.05 -5.80 -8.30
C ASN A 49 10.52 -5.66 -8.30
N ALA A 50 9.81 -6.37 -7.42
CA ALA A 50 8.38 -6.24 -7.22
C ALA A 50 7.96 -6.59 -5.78
N VAL A 51 6.78 -6.13 -5.39
CA VAL A 51 6.09 -6.55 -4.16
C VAL A 51 4.71 -7.07 -4.54
N VAL A 52 4.39 -8.31 -4.16
CA VAL A 52 3.11 -8.96 -4.47
C VAL A 52 2.26 -9.16 -3.22
N ASN A 53 0.96 -9.40 -3.38
CA ASN A 53 0.01 -9.53 -2.27
C ASN A 53 0.07 -8.34 -1.29
N VAL A 54 0.09 -7.11 -1.84
CA VAL A 54 0.14 -5.87 -1.06
C VAL A 54 -1.17 -5.68 -0.29
N ARG A 55 -1.05 -5.35 1.00
CA ARG A 55 -2.16 -5.09 1.91
C ARG A 55 -1.91 -3.82 2.69
N PHE A 56 -3.00 -3.14 3.04
CA PHE A 56 -3.01 -2.01 3.94
C PHE A 56 -3.72 -2.40 5.22
N THR A 57 -3.17 -2.02 6.35
CA THR A 57 -3.84 -2.14 7.65
C THR A 57 -3.72 -0.83 8.41
N THR A 58 -4.75 -0.51 9.19
CA THR A 58 -4.73 0.65 10.07
C THR A 58 -4.89 0.20 11.51
N SER A 59 -4.25 0.92 12.42
CA SER A 59 -4.41 0.71 13.87
C SER A 59 -4.58 2.05 14.56
N ALA A 60 -5.53 2.14 15.49
CA ALA A 60 -5.66 3.32 16.33
C ALA A 60 -4.47 3.38 17.30
N ILE A 61 -3.86 4.55 17.44
CA ILE A 61 -2.75 4.79 18.38
C ILE A 61 -3.29 5.55 19.60
N THR A 62 -4.03 6.64 19.34
CA THR A 62 -4.68 7.47 20.36
C THR A 62 -5.95 8.07 19.78
N GLN A 63 -6.73 8.77 20.60
CA GLN A 63 -7.97 9.39 20.19
C GLN A 63 -7.71 10.40 19.07
N GLY A 64 -8.25 10.13 17.87
CA GLY A 64 -8.05 10.96 16.68
C GLY A 64 -6.77 10.70 15.88
N ALA A 65 -5.97 9.67 16.23
CA ALA A 65 -4.77 9.31 15.48
C ALA A 65 -4.71 7.80 15.19
N ALA A 66 -4.45 7.45 13.94
CA ALA A 66 -4.25 6.08 13.48
C ALA A 66 -2.96 5.96 12.67
N GLU A 67 -2.31 4.82 12.80
CA GLU A 67 -1.21 4.38 11.96
C GLU A 67 -1.76 3.72 10.69
N LEU A 68 -1.03 3.86 9.58
CA LEU A 68 -1.29 3.17 8.32
C LEU A 68 -0.05 2.38 7.91
N TYR A 69 -0.20 1.06 7.85
CA TYR A 69 0.82 0.12 7.45
C TYR A 69 0.56 -0.38 6.03
N ALA A 70 1.61 -0.54 5.25
CA ALA A 70 1.60 -1.24 3.96
C ALA A 70 2.60 -2.41 4.03
N TYR A 71 2.16 -3.61 3.64
CA TYR A 71 3.01 -4.79 3.64
C TYR A 71 2.67 -5.72 2.47
N GLY A 72 3.61 -6.59 2.11
CA GLY A 72 3.48 -7.57 1.04
C GLY A 72 4.72 -8.44 0.94
N THR A 73 4.80 -9.27 -0.10
CA THR A 73 5.93 -10.17 -0.34
C THR A 73 6.87 -9.57 -1.37
N ALA A 74 8.11 -9.28 -0.98
CA ALA A 74 9.16 -8.84 -1.90
C ALA A 74 9.63 -10.02 -2.78
N VAL A 75 9.62 -9.85 -4.10
CA VAL A 75 9.97 -10.90 -5.06
C VAL A 75 10.92 -10.37 -6.15
N ARG A 76 11.66 -11.29 -6.77
CA ARG A 76 12.37 -11.02 -8.03
C ARG A 76 11.65 -11.75 -9.16
N LEU A 77 11.02 -10.98 -10.03
CA LEU A 77 10.40 -11.46 -11.25
C LEU A 77 11.46 -11.55 -12.35
N GLU A 78 11.47 -12.68 -13.05
CA GLU A 78 12.22 -12.86 -14.29
C GLU A 78 11.24 -12.78 -15.47
N PRO A 79 11.69 -12.34 -16.66
CA PRO A 79 10.87 -12.42 -17.87
C PRO A 79 10.36 -13.84 -18.11
N LEU A 80 9.16 -13.97 -18.69
CA LEU A 80 8.63 -15.28 -19.06
C LEU A 80 9.57 -15.92 -20.08
N ARG A 81 10.12 -17.07 -19.71
CA ARG A 81 10.97 -17.86 -20.59
C ARG A 81 10.11 -18.50 -21.69
N PRO A 82 10.48 -18.41 -22.98
CA PRO A 82 9.69 -18.97 -24.08
C PRO A 82 9.53 -20.50 -24.03
N ASP A 83 10.47 -21.19 -23.38
CA ASP A 83 10.49 -22.64 -23.19
C ASP A 83 9.64 -23.13 -22.03
N ILE A 84 9.20 -22.25 -21.13
CA ILE A 84 8.25 -22.62 -20.07
C ILE A 84 6.83 -22.50 -20.63
N PRO A 85 6.05 -23.59 -20.68
CA PRO A 85 4.66 -23.50 -21.08
C PRO A 85 3.87 -22.64 -20.06
N PRO A 86 2.81 -21.92 -20.48
CA PRO A 86 1.99 -21.09 -19.60
C PRO A 86 1.65 -21.80 -18.28
N ALA A 87 1.58 -21.05 -17.17
CA ALA A 87 1.38 -21.62 -15.82
C ALA A 87 0.16 -22.57 -15.72
N GLU A 88 -0.88 -22.33 -16.52
CA GLU A 88 -2.06 -23.18 -16.66
C GLU A 88 -1.73 -24.61 -17.12
N GLN A 89 -0.66 -24.78 -17.89
CA GLN A 89 -0.19 -26.06 -18.44
C GLN A 89 0.82 -26.77 -17.52
N VAL A 90 1.37 -26.07 -16.52
CA VAL A 90 2.38 -26.60 -15.59
C VAL A 90 1.75 -27.22 -14.34
N GLY A 91 0.41 -27.22 -14.22
CA GLY A 91 -0.29 -27.76 -13.05
C GLY A 91 -0.01 -27.00 -11.76
N LEU A 92 0.57 -25.79 -11.85
CA LEU A 92 0.64 -24.87 -10.74
C LEU A 92 -0.80 -24.51 -10.38
N VAL A 93 -1.18 -24.71 -9.11
CA VAL A 93 -2.52 -24.39 -8.61
C VAL A 93 -2.79 -22.90 -8.88
N THR A 94 -3.56 -22.64 -9.93
CA THR A 94 -4.15 -21.33 -10.15
C THR A 94 -5.23 -21.17 -9.08
N PRO A 95 -5.20 -20.12 -8.24
CA PRO A 95 -6.32 -19.84 -7.35
C PRO A 95 -7.60 -19.76 -8.20
N PRO A 96 -8.73 -20.26 -7.70
CA PRO A 96 -9.98 -20.21 -8.45
C PRO A 96 -10.21 -18.75 -8.85
N ARG A 97 -10.41 -18.48 -10.15
CA ARG A 97 -10.86 -17.17 -10.61
C ARG A 97 -12.14 -16.88 -9.81
N THR A 98 -12.10 -15.88 -8.94
CA THR A 98 -13.26 -15.48 -8.15
C THR A 98 -14.37 -15.18 -9.15
N ALA A 99 -15.43 -16.00 -9.15
CA ALA A 99 -16.59 -15.79 -9.99
C ALA A 99 -17.18 -14.42 -9.61
N GLY A 100 -16.96 -13.41 -10.44
CA GLY A 100 -17.36 -12.03 -10.13
C GLY A 100 -16.75 -10.92 -10.98
N GLU A 101 -15.71 -11.18 -11.77
CA GLU A 101 -15.30 -10.23 -12.82
C GLU A 101 -16.22 -10.39 -14.05
N THR A 102 -17.45 -9.91 -13.91
CA THR A 102 -18.18 -9.40 -15.07
C THR A 102 -17.62 -8.01 -15.39
N SER A 103 -17.03 -7.85 -16.56
CA SER A 103 -16.86 -6.55 -17.23
C SER A 103 -16.98 -6.73 -18.74
N PRO A 104 -17.48 -5.73 -19.48
CA PRO A 104 -18.43 -4.68 -19.13
C PRO A 104 -19.90 -5.05 -19.46
#